data_AF-A0A923Y6D7-F1
#
_entry.id   AF-A0A923Y6D7-F1
#
_cell.length_a   1.000
_cell.length_b   1.000
_cell.length_c   1.000
_cell.angle_alpha   90.00
_cell.angle_beta   90.00
_cell.angle_gamma   90.00
#
_symmetry.space_group_name_H-M   'P 1'
#
loop_
_entity.id
_entity.type
_entity.pdbx_description
1 polymer ?
#
loop_
_entity_poly.entity_id
_entity_poly.type
_entity_poly.pdbx_seq_one_letter_code
_entity_poly.pdbx_strand_id
1 'polypeptide(L)'
;MTAVQHLRGRTFHGRKGAVANRFSYAVDYVLLDPDNAEGPRLFSRNRRNLTSVFDTDHGAAPGHGTGAAWVRAVLAQRGLPQGRITL
;
A
#
# COMPACT_ATOMS: atom_id res chain seq x y z
N MET A 1 9.64 12.27 0.59
CA MET A 1 10.29 11.28 -0.29
C MET A 1 9.31 11.01 -1.42
N THR A 2 9.65 11.38 -2.65
CA THR A 2 8.75 11.25 -3.81
C THR A 2 8.97 9.93 -4.54
N ALA A 3 10.22 9.48 -4.65
CA ALA A 3 10.55 8.21 -5.31
C ALA A 3 9.93 7.00 -4.58
N VAL A 4 9.19 6.17 -5.32
CA VAL A 4 8.70 4.87 -4.83
C VAL A 4 9.86 3.94 -4.52
N GLN A 5 9.69 3.11 -3.49
CA GLN A 5 10.69 2.15 -3.06
C GLN A 5 10.18 0.73 -3.26
N HIS A 6 11.01 -0.13 -3.84
CA HIS A 6 10.76 -1.57 -3.88
C HIS A 6 11.41 -2.22 -2.66
N LEU A 7 10.59 -2.88 -1.84
CA LEU A 7 11.05 -3.62 -0.68
C LEU A 7 10.86 -5.12 -0.94
N ARG A 8 11.97 -5.85 -1.04
CA ARG A 8 11.93 -7.32 -1.14
C ARG A 8 11.67 -7.91 0.23
N GLY A 9 10.64 -8.73 0.32
CA GLY A 9 10.26 -9.46 1.51
C GLY A 9 10.26 -10.97 1.30
N ARG A 10 10.19 -11.70 2.41
CA ARG A 10 9.92 -13.13 2.42
C ARG A 10 8.88 -13.41 3.47
N THR A 11 7.80 -14.07 3.07
CA THR A 11 6.77 -14.51 4.00
C THR A 11 6.89 -15.99 4.28
N PHE A 12 6.29 -16.40 5.38
CA PHE A 12 6.34 -17.76 5.91
C PHE A 12 4.96 -18.16 6.41
N HIS A 13 4.51 -19.33 5.98
CA HIS A 13 3.33 -20.00 6.52
C HIS A 13 3.77 -21.27 7.24
N GLY A 14 3.46 -21.34 8.54
CA GLY A 14 3.69 -22.52 9.36
C GLY A 14 2.44 -22.83 10.18
N ARG A 15 1.99 -24.09 10.12
CA ARG A 15 0.95 -24.60 11.02
C ARG A 15 1.60 -25.28 12.22
N LYS A 16 1.17 -24.92 13.43
CA LYS A 16 1.58 -25.64 14.65
C LYS A 16 0.67 -26.87 14.83
N GLY A 17 1.25 -28.05 15.06
CA GLY A 17 0.50 -29.31 15.25
C GLY A 17 1.21 -30.53 14.66
N ALA A 18 0.52 -31.67 14.65
CA ALA A 18 1.08 -32.98 14.24
C ALA A 18 1.53 -33.04 12.76
N VAL A 19 0.92 -32.24 11.88
CA VAL A 19 1.36 -32.10 10.49
C VAL A 19 2.23 -30.86 10.36
N ALA A 20 3.53 -31.08 10.18
CA ALA A 20 4.50 -30.01 9.93
C ALA A 20 4.47 -29.58 8.46
N ASN A 21 3.61 -28.61 8.14
CA ASN A 21 3.67 -27.91 6.85
C ASN A 21 4.36 -26.56 7.03
N ARG A 22 5.44 -26.35 6.27
CA ARG A 22 6.29 -25.17 6.31
C ARG A 22 6.55 -24.67 4.89
N PHE A 23 6.01 -23.50 4.56
CA PHE A 23 6.19 -22.90 3.24
C PHE A 23 6.72 -21.47 3.39
N SER A 24 7.75 -21.14 2.61
CA SER A 24 8.32 -19.80 2.52
C SER A 24 8.40 -19.38 1.07
N TYR A 25 8.05 -18.12 0.81
CA TYR A 25 8.08 -17.56 -0.53
C TYR A 25 8.39 -16.08 -0.49
N ALA A 26 8.96 -15.58 -1.60
CA ALA A 26 9.22 -14.16 -1.78
C ALA A 26 7.91 -13.39 -1.90
N VAL A 27 7.91 -12.18 -1.36
CA VAL A 27 6.85 -11.19 -1.55
C VAL A 27 7.51 -9.86 -1.84
N ASP A 28 6.91 -9.05 -2.69
CA ASP A 28 7.43 -7.74 -3.06
C ASP A 28 6.46 -6.67 -2.58
N TYR A 29 6.98 -5.65 -1.92
CA TYR A 29 6.22 -4.48 -1.48
C TYR A 29 6.68 -3.24 -2.22
N VAL A 30 5.76 -2.33 -2.45
CA VAL A 30 6.06 -0.97 -2.92
C VAL A 30 5.69 -0.02 -1.80
N LEU A 31 6.66 0.75 -1.32
CA LEU A 31 6.44 1.83 -0.36
C LEU A 31 6.45 3.16 -1.10
N LEU A 32 5.42 3.97 -0.92
CA LEU A 32 5.26 5.24 -1.61
C LEU A 32 4.65 6.34 -0.73
N ASP A 33 4.87 7.59 -1.14
CA ASP A 33 4.16 8.74 -0.61
C ASP A 33 2.85 8.90 -1.39
N PRO A 34 1.67 8.77 -0.76
CA PRO A 34 0.41 8.67 -1.46
C PRO A 34 0.05 9.93 -2.25
N ASP A 35 0.60 11.08 -1.86
CA ASP A 35 0.31 12.39 -2.46
C ASP A 35 1.30 12.74 -3.58
N ASN A 36 2.54 12.25 -3.51
CA ASN A 36 3.64 12.75 -4.35
C ASN A 36 4.52 11.63 -4.95
N ALA A 37 3.99 10.42 -5.12
CA ALA A 37 4.74 9.28 -5.63
C ALA A 37 5.21 9.47 -7.09
N GLU A 38 6.52 9.36 -7.30
CA GLU A 38 7.19 9.28 -8.59
C GLU A 38 7.85 7.91 -8.73
N GLY A 39 7.74 7.29 -9.90
CA GLY A 39 8.26 5.94 -10.11
C GLY A 39 8.98 5.73 -11.44
N PRO A 40 9.56 4.53 -11.63
CA PRO A 40 10.26 4.20 -12.85
C PRO A 40 9.31 4.19 -14.06
N ARG A 41 9.89 4.08 -15.27
CA ARG A 41 9.10 3.84 -16.47
C ARG A 41 8.17 2.64 -16.25
N LEU A 42 6.93 2.74 -16.76
CA LEU A 42 5.86 1.73 -16.64
C LEU A 42 5.16 1.66 -15.25
N PHE A 43 5.50 2.56 -14.32
CA PHE A 43 4.71 2.83 -13.11
C PHE A 43 3.93 4.15 -13.26
N SER A 44 2.70 4.19 -12.76
CA SER A 44 1.89 5.41 -12.71
C SER A 44 1.09 5.53 -11.42
N ARG A 45 0.84 6.78 -11.01
CA ARG A 45 -0.13 7.13 -9.96
C ARG A 45 -1.38 7.73 -10.60
N ASN A 46 -2.56 7.22 -10.20
CA ASN A 46 -3.88 7.68 -10.65
C ASN A 46 -4.07 7.77 -12.18
N ARG A 47 -3.32 6.97 -12.95
CA ARG A 47 -3.38 6.89 -14.42
C ARG A 47 -3.01 5.48 -14.84
N ARG A 48 -3.61 5.00 -15.95
CA ARG A 48 -3.34 3.66 -16.51
C ARG A 48 -1.89 3.53 -16.97
N ASN A 49 -1.26 2.40 -16.66
CA ASN A 49 0.07 1.98 -17.10
C ASN A 49 0.22 0.45 -16.90
N LEU A 50 1.42 -0.12 -17.10
CA LEU A 50 1.67 -1.54 -16.81
C LEU A 50 1.47 -1.86 -15.32
N THR A 51 1.97 -0.98 -14.44
CA THR A 51 1.72 -1.03 -12.99
C THR A 51 1.17 0.31 -12.55
N SER A 52 0.14 0.31 -11.71
CA SER A 52 -0.51 1.56 -11.29
C SER A 52 -1.14 1.46 -9.90
N VAL A 53 -1.14 2.58 -9.19
CA VAL A 53 -1.82 2.75 -7.91
C VAL A 53 -2.90 3.81 -8.07
N PHE A 54 -4.15 3.44 -7.82
CA PHE A 54 -5.29 4.35 -7.92
C PHE A 54 -5.88 4.66 -6.53
N ASP A 55 -6.20 5.93 -6.29
CA ASP A 55 -6.86 6.36 -5.05
C ASP A 55 -8.21 5.70 -4.83
N THR A 56 -8.90 5.37 -5.92
CA THR A 56 -10.19 4.69 -5.92
C THR A 56 -10.14 3.31 -5.26
N ASP A 57 -8.95 2.71 -5.15
CA ASP A 57 -8.74 1.40 -4.54
C ASP A 57 -8.42 1.50 -3.04
N HIS A 58 -8.30 2.72 -2.49
CA HIS A 58 -7.84 2.97 -1.13
C HIS A 58 -8.78 3.89 -0.35
N GLY A 59 -9.32 3.35 0.75
CA GLY A 59 -10.34 4.00 1.56
C GLY A 59 -11.74 3.77 0.99
N ALA A 60 -12.76 3.76 1.84
CA ALA A 60 -14.16 3.48 1.45
C ALA A 60 -14.39 2.10 0.79
N ALA A 61 -15.56 1.94 0.18
CA ALA A 61 -15.93 0.73 -0.55
C ALA A 61 -15.09 0.57 -1.83
N PRO A 62 -14.94 -0.67 -2.37
CA PRO A 62 -14.18 -0.90 -3.59
C PRO A 62 -14.55 0.06 -4.73
N GLY A 63 -13.53 0.70 -5.33
CA GLY A 63 -13.69 1.65 -6.43
C GLY A 63 -14.15 3.06 -6.02
N HIS A 64 -14.44 3.31 -4.74
CA HIS A 64 -14.94 4.59 -4.23
C HIS A 64 -13.95 5.28 -3.29
N GLY A 65 -12.70 4.86 -3.31
CA GLY A 65 -11.64 5.43 -2.49
C GLY A 65 -11.21 6.83 -2.91
N THR A 66 -10.62 7.53 -1.93
CA THR A 66 -10.04 8.87 -2.10
C THR A 66 -8.60 8.92 -1.58
N GLY A 67 -7.96 7.75 -1.45
CA GLY A 67 -6.57 7.64 -1.05
C GLY A 67 -6.30 8.23 0.34
N ALA A 68 -5.21 8.99 0.44
CA ALA A 68 -4.79 9.58 1.72
C ALA A 68 -5.77 10.61 2.28
N ALA A 69 -6.64 11.21 1.45
CA ALA A 69 -7.68 12.12 1.92
C ALA A 69 -8.68 11.39 2.84
N TRP A 70 -9.02 10.14 2.51
CA TRP A 70 -9.93 9.32 3.33
C TRP A 70 -9.39 9.13 4.76
N VAL A 71 -8.14 8.69 4.90
CA VAL A 71 -7.55 8.46 6.23
C VAL A 71 -7.37 9.76 7.00
N ARG A 72 -7.03 10.88 6.34
CA ARG A 72 -6.97 12.19 7.01
C ARG A 72 -8.33 12.62 7.56
N ALA A 73 -9.41 12.42 6.79
CA ALA A 73 -10.76 12.69 7.26
C ALA A 73 -11.13 11.80 8.46
N VAL A 74 -10.79 10.51 8.43
CA VAL A 74 -11.02 9.58 9.55
C VAL A 74 -10.24 10.02 10.79
N LEU A 75 -8.96 10.37 10.66
CA LEU A 75 -8.13 10.86 11.77
C LEU A 75 -8.72 12.14 12.37
N ALA A 76 -9.12 13.10 11.52
CA ALA A 76 -9.75 14.35 11.96
C ALA A 76 -11.04 14.11 12.75
N GLN A 77 -11.92 13.22 12.28
CA GLN A 77 -13.16 12.85 12.97
C GLN A 77 -12.91 12.22 14.34
N ARG A 78 -11.74 11.63 14.56
CA ARG A 78 -11.33 11.03 15.83
C ARG A 78 -10.49 11.95 16.69
N GLY A 79 -10.27 13.20 16.28
CA GLY A 79 -9.41 14.15 16.99
C GLY A 79 -7.93 13.75 17.01
N LEU A 80 -7.49 12.95 16.04
CA LEU A 80 -6.11 12.49 15.94
C LEU A 80 -5.28 13.40 15.03
N PRO A 81 -3.98 13.59 15.31
CA PRO A 81 -3.11 14.42 14.48
C PRO A 81 -2.95 13.85 13.07
N GLN A 82 -2.96 14.74 12.08
CA GLN A 82 -2.72 14.39 10.67
C GLN A 82 -1.22 14.40 10.40
N GLY A 83 -0.56 13.31 10.79
CA GLY A 83 0.85 13.09 10.46
C GLY A 83 1.06 12.73 8.99
N ARG A 84 2.32 12.46 8.63
CA ARG A 84 2.66 11.94 7.31
C ARG A 84 2.09 10.52 7.16
N ILE A 85 1.45 10.27 6.02
CA ILE A 85 0.93 8.95 5.65
C ILE A 85 1.84 8.37 4.58
N THR A 86 2.20 7.10 4.74
CA THR A 86 2.97 6.31 3.77
C THR A 86 2.21 5.02 3.52
N LEU A 87 2.13 4.61 2.25
CA LEU A 87 1.44 3.38 1.83
C LEU A 87 2.45 2.37 1.29
#